data_AF-K2AM66-F1
#
_entry.id   AF-K2AM66-F1
#
_cell.length_a   1.000
_cell.length_b   1.000
_cell.length_c   1.000
_cell.angle_alpha   90.00
_cell.angle_beta   90.00
_cell.angle_gamma   90.00
#
_symmetry.space_group_name_H-M   'P 1'
#
loop_
_entity.id
_entity.type
_entity.pdbx_description
1 polymer ?
#
loop_
_entity_poly.entity_id
_entity_poly.type
_entity_poly.pdbx_seq_one_letter_code
_entity_poly.pdbx_strand_id
1 'polypeptide(L)'
;MFGTNTLTLILGLVLFSFSVTSALIIPFIDLLYKLKFLRLKEAPKKGKVPLIDKLLDKKAGVPTGGGILLVIVVSTIFMVVFKVLVSSGFYVQSSHNLNWEIGILLFTFVSYALLGLSDDWLKIFGKPKKGTLGMWVGLGRKVKFGMQWLLAILIALLIYKFLGVSIIHIPILDVVVNLGVFYIPFAAFLIVFLANAFNLTDGLDGLSCGLLVIFLISYIFITATALDTP
;
A
#
# COMPACT_ATOMS: atom_id res chain seq x y z
N MET A 1 -28.42 -6.44 1.90
CA MET A 1 -28.48 -6.80 0.47
C MET A 1 -28.12 -5.57 -0.34
N PHE A 2 -27.13 -5.64 -1.24
CA PHE A 2 -26.80 -4.53 -2.14
C PHE A 2 -28.02 -4.21 -3.00
N GLY A 3 -28.42 -2.93 -3.11
CA GLY A 3 -29.32 -2.53 -4.18
C GLY A 3 -28.66 -2.80 -5.54
N THR A 4 -29.44 -3.19 -6.54
CA THR A 4 -28.96 -3.45 -7.91
C THR A 4 -28.12 -2.29 -8.47
N ASN A 5 -28.47 -1.06 -8.10
CA ASN A 5 -27.74 0.15 -8.49
C ASN A 5 -26.35 0.28 -7.83
N THR A 6 -26.18 -0.16 -6.58
CA THR A 6 -24.89 -0.09 -5.86
C THR A 6 -23.89 -1.10 -6.41
N LEU A 7 -24.35 -2.33 -6.68
CA LEU A 7 -23.49 -3.36 -7.28
C LEU A 7 -23.03 -2.95 -8.69
N THR A 8 -23.95 -2.37 -9.47
CA THR A 8 -23.64 -1.86 -10.82
C THR A 8 -22.62 -0.72 -10.75
N LEU A 9 -22.74 0.18 -9.77
CA LEU A 9 -21.78 1.25 -9.56
C LEU A 9 -20.39 0.73 -9.16
N ILE A 10 -20.31 -0.20 -8.21
CA ILE A 10 -19.04 -0.81 -7.78
C ILE A 10 -18.37 -1.51 -8.97
N LEU A 11 -19.12 -2.32 -9.73
CA LEU A 11 -18.60 -2.99 -10.92
C LEU A 11 -18.12 -1.99 -11.97
N GLY A 12 -18.90 -0.93 -12.21
CA GLY A 12 -18.54 0.15 -13.14
C GLY A 12 -17.23 0.86 -12.73
N LEU A 13 -17.06 1.17 -11.45
CA LEU A 13 -15.83 1.78 -10.93
C LEU A 13 -14.62 0.85 -11.05
N VAL A 14 -14.80 -0.45 -10.78
CA VAL A 14 -13.74 -1.45 -10.94
C VAL A 14 -13.32 -1.54 -12.40
N LEU A 15 -14.26 -1.70 -13.33
CA LEU A 15 -13.98 -1.78 -14.77
C LEU A 15 -13.34 -0.49 -15.30
N PHE A 16 -13.84 0.67 -14.86
CA PHE A 16 -13.26 1.96 -15.21
C PHE A 16 -11.80 2.07 -14.74
N SER A 17 -11.53 1.77 -13.46
CA SER A 17 -10.18 1.82 -12.91
C SER A 17 -9.22 0.84 -13.59
N PHE A 18 -9.68 -0.38 -13.89
CA PHE A 18 -8.91 -1.39 -14.62
C PHE A 18 -8.56 -0.90 -16.04
N SER A 19 -9.54 -0.31 -16.74
CA SER A 19 -9.36 0.17 -18.11
C SER A 19 -8.36 1.33 -18.18
N VAL A 20 -8.50 2.32 -17.29
CA VAL A 20 -7.57 3.45 -17.20
C VAL A 20 -6.16 2.97 -16.86
N THR A 21 -6.02 2.08 -15.87
CA THR A 21 -4.70 1.55 -15.47
C THR A 21 -4.06 0.76 -16.60
N SER A 22 -4.82 -0.08 -17.31
CA SER A 22 -4.34 -0.89 -18.44
C SER A 22 -3.90 -0.02 -19.62
N ALA A 23 -4.61 1.08 -19.88
CA ALA A 23 -4.21 2.03 -20.92
C ALA A 23 -2.91 2.77 -20.58
N LEU A 24 -2.71 3.13 -19.30
CA LEU A 24 -1.55 3.90 -18.86
C LEU A 24 -0.29 3.05 -18.62
N ILE A 25 -0.41 1.74 -18.41
CA ILE A 25 0.74 0.90 -18.07
C ILE A 25 1.76 0.80 -19.20
N ILE A 26 1.30 0.70 -20.46
CA ILE A 26 2.17 0.57 -21.64
C ILE A 26 3.07 1.81 -21.81
N PRO A 27 2.53 3.04 -21.93
CA PRO A 27 3.38 4.23 -22.07
C PRO A 27 4.24 4.48 -20.82
N PHE A 28 3.79 4.05 -19.64
CA PHE A 28 4.58 4.16 -18.42
C PHE A 28 5.79 3.21 -18.41
N ILE A 29 5.63 1.98 -18.88
CA ILE A 29 6.76 1.04 -19.03
C ILE A 29 7.79 1.61 -20.01
N ASP A 30 7.36 2.18 -21.13
CA ASP A 30 8.26 2.83 -22.09
C ASP A 30 8.99 4.03 -21.47
N LEU A 31 8.32 4.80 -20.62
CA LEU A 31 8.93 5.89 -19.87
C LEU A 31 10.01 5.38 -18.92
N LEU A 32 9.76 4.29 -18.18
CA LEU A 32 10.75 3.71 -17.27
C LEU A 32 12.01 3.23 -18.02
N TYR A 33 11.85 2.66 -19.21
CA TYR A 33 12.99 2.33 -20.08
C TYR A 33 13.79 3.57 -20.49
N LYS A 34 13.12 4.66 -20.90
CA LYS A 34 13.78 5.92 -21.28
C LYS A 34 14.53 6.55 -20.10
N LEU A 35 13.97 6.49 -18.90
CA LEU A 35 14.57 7.02 -17.67
C LEU A 35 15.64 6.09 -17.07
N LYS A 36 15.88 4.92 -17.67
CA LYS A 36 16.81 3.89 -17.19
C LYS A 36 16.53 3.46 -15.74
N PHE A 37 15.26 3.44 -15.35
CA PHE A 37 14.82 2.99 -14.03
C PHE A 37 14.78 1.45 -13.98
N LEU A 38 15.92 0.84 -14.26
CA LEU A 38 16.06 -0.60 -14.50
C LEU A 38 16.66 -1.30 -13.28
N ARG A 39 16.24 -2.54 -13.05
CA ARG A 39 16.80 -3.36 -11.99
C ARG A 39 18.27 -3.67 -12.27
N LEU A 40 19.13 -3.36 -11.29
CA LEU A 40 20.56 -3.68 -11.33
C LEU A 40 20.81 -5.13 -10.86
N LYS A 41 21.96 -5.71 -11.24
CA LYS A 41 22.41 -7.00 -10.70
C LYS A 41 22.89 -6.81 -9.27
N GLU A 42 22.35 -7.64 -8.37
CA GLU A 42 22.61 -7.57 -6.93
C GLU A 42 23.68 -8.60 -6.51
N ALA A 43 23.89 -9.66 -7.30
CA ALA A 43 24.82 -10.74 -6.92
C ALA A 43 26.29 -10.28 -6.83
N PRO A 44 27.04 -10.73 -5.81
CA PRO A 44 28.47 -10.44 -5.70
C PRO A 44 29.26 -11.07 -6.86
N LYS A 45 30.13 -10.27 -7.49
CA LYS A 45 30.96 -10.68 -8.65
C LYS A 45 31.96 -11.82 -8.34
N LYS A 46 32.22 -12.11 -7.06
CA LYS A 46 33.15 -13.15 -6.60
C LYS A 46 32.60 -13.83 -5.33
N GLY A 47 32.73 -15.16 -5.24
CA GLY A 47 32.34 -15.96 -4.08
C GLY A 47 31.13 -16.87 -4.32
N LYS A 48 30.68 -17.58 -3.28
CA LYS A 48 29.42 -18.36 -3.32
C LYS A 48 28.25 -17.39 -3.42
N VAL A 49 27.56 -17.39 -4.56
CA VAL A 49 26.36 -16.60 -4.78
C VAL A 49 25.17 -17.34 -4.14
N PRO A 50 24.44 -16.72 -3.19
CA PRO A 50 23.19 -17.26 -2.66
C PRO A 50 22.21 -17.59 -3.78
N LEU A 51 21.43 -18.66 -3.64
CA LEU A 51 20.45 -19.08 -4.65
C LEU A 51 19.44 -17.95 -4.97
N ILE A 52 19.07 -17.17 -3.94
CA ILE A 52 18.17 -16.02 -4.02
C ILE A 52 18.73 -14.95 -4.96
N ASP A 53 19.99 -14.53 -4.77
CA ASP A 53 20.64 -13.51 -5.61
C ASP A 53 20.72 -13.98 -7.08
N LYS A 54 20.93 -15.27 -7.31
CA LYS A 54 20.98 -15.87 -8.65
C LYS A 54 19.61 -15.87 -9.35
N LEU A 55 18.52 -16.02 -8.60
CA LEU A 55 17.14 -15.94 -9.12
C LEU A 55 16.73 -14.48 -9.37
N LEU A 56 17.13 -13.56 -8.51
CA LEU A 56 16.85 -12.12 -8.65
C LEU A 56 17.62 -11.51 -9.84
N ASP A 57 18.86 -11.93 -10.07
CA ASP A 57 19.67 -11.48 -11.20
C ASP A 57 19.10 -11.88 -12.57
N LYS A 58 18.22 -12.90 -12.64
CA LYS A 58 17.48 -13.24 -13.88
C LYS A 58 16.49 -12.14 -14.28
N LYS A 59 16.05 -11.30 -13.33
CA LYS A 59 15.15 -10.16 -13.55
C LYS A 59 15.92 -8.84 -13.75
N ALA A 60 17.24 -8.88 -13.88
CA ALA A 60 18.04 -7.69 -14.17
C ALA A 60 17.70 -7.10 -15.54
N GLY A 61 17.63 -5.78 -15.63
CA GLY A 61 17.27 -5.06 -16.86
C GLY A 61 15.77 -4.87 -17.08
N VAL A 62 14.91 -5.45 -16.23
CA VAL A 62 13.46 -5.16 -16.23
C VAL A 62 13.22 -3.81 -15.53
N PRO A 63 12.32 -2.95 -16.04
CA PRO A 63 11.96 -1.70 -15.38
C PRO A 63 11.36 -1.96 -14.00
N THR A 64 11.76 -1.10 -13.05
CA THR A 64 11.31 -1.12 -11.65
C THR A 64 10.53 0.16 -11.36
N GLY A 65 9.75 0.22 -10.28
CA GLY A 65 8.95 1.41 -9.97
C GLY A 65 7.54 1.44 -10.57
N GLY A 66 6.99 0.28 -10.96
CA GLY A 66 5.56 0.15 -11.32
C GLY A 66 4.60 0.69 -10.25
N GLY A 67 5.01 0.63 -8.98
CA GLY A 67 4.26 1.23 -7.86
C GLY A 67 4.05 2.74 -7.98
N ILE A 68 4.93 3.47 -8.67
CA ILE A 68 4.78 4.92 -8.88
C ILE A 68 3.50 5.20 -9.69
N LEU A 69 3.30 4.46 -10.78
CA LEU A 69 2.09 4.59 -11.60
C LEU A 69 0.85 4.26 -10.77
N LEU A 70 0.88 3.16 -10.02
CA LEU A 70 -0.24 2.76 -9.16
C LEU A 70 -0.62 3.86 -8.18
N VAL A 71 0.35 4.48 -7.52
CA VAL A 71 0.09 5.52 -6.53
C VAL A 71 -0.54 6.76 -7.18
N ILE A 72 -0.02 7.17 -8.34
CA ILE A 72 -0.56 8.31 -9.10
C ILE A 72 -1.98 8.01 -9.57
N VAL A 73 -2.18 6.84 -10.21
CA VAL A 73 -3.46 6.47 -10.81
C VAL A 73 -4.52 6.27 -9.73
N VAL A 74 -4.25 5.50 -8.68
CA VAL A 74 -5.21 5.26 -7.59
C VAL A 74 -5.57 6.56 -6.89
N SER A 75 -4.59 7.39 -6.52
CA SER A 75 -4.87 8.66 -5.84
C SER A 75 -5.68 9.62 -6.73
N THR A 76 -5.34 9.71 -8.01
CA THR A 76 -6.03 10.60 -8.96
C THR A 76 -7.45 10.11 -9.25
N ILE A 77 -7.62 8.83 -9.58
CA ILE A 77 -8.94 8.24 -9.82
C ILE A 77 -9.81 8.40 -8.57
N PHE A 78 -9.29 8.08 -7.39
CA PHE A 78 -10.03 8.24 -6.14
C PHE A 78 -10.49 9.69 -5.95
N MET A 79 -9.60 10.68 -6.07
CA MET A 79 -9.97 12.09 -5.90
C MET A 79 -11.01 12.57 -6.93
N VAL A 80 -10.85 12.19 -8.20
CA VAL A 80 -11.77 12.58 -9.28
C VAL A 80 -13.13 11.93 -9.08
N VAL A 81 -13.17 10.60 -8.91
CA VAL A 81 -14.41 9.83 -8.73
C VAL A 81 -15.13 10.29 -7.47
N PHE A 82 -14.42 10.44 -6.35
CA PHE A 82 -15.01 10.90 -5.10
C PHE A 82 -15.66 12.28 -5.26
N LYS A 83 -14.97 13.23 -5.89
CA LYS A 83 -15.51 14.57 -6.17
C LYS A 83 -16.76 14.51 -7.05
N VAL A 84 -16.74 13.70 -8.11
CA VAL A 84 -17.88 13.51 -9.01
C VAL A 84 -19.06 12.93 -8.25
N LEU A 85 -18.89 11.83 -7.51
CA LEU A 85 -19.95 11.18 -6.75
C LEU A 85 -20.62 12.14 -5.76
N VAL A 86 -19.83 12.86 -4.95
CA VAL A 86 -20.35 13.84 -4.00
C VAL A 86 -21.10 14.96 -4.72
N SER A 87 -20.57 15.48 -5.83
CA SER A 87 -21.24 16.53 -6.62
C SER A 87 -22.53 16.06 -7.30
N SER A 88 -22.63 14.77 -7.62
CA SER A 88 -23.81 14.14 -8.21
C SER A 88 -24.88 13.75 -7.18
N GLY A 89 -24.69 14.12 -5.90
CA GLY A 89 -25.65 13.88 -4.83
C GLY A 89 -25.63 12.46 -4.25
N PHE A 90 -24.58 11.68 -4.50
CA PHE A 90 -24.40 10.42 -3.79
C PHE A 90 -24.06 10.69 -2.32
N TYR A 91 -24.88 10.17 -1.42
CA TYR A 91 -24.62 10.24 0.00
C TYR A 91 -23.48 9.30 0.38
N VAL A 92 -22.38 9.88 0.85
CA VAL A 92 -21.27 9.14 1.45
C VAL A 92 -21.50 9.11 2.95
N GLN A 93 -21.79 7.92 3.48
CA GLN A 93 -21.91 7.70 4.91
C GLN A 93 -20.52 7.39 5.48
N SER A 94 -20.17 8.05 6.58
CA SER A 94 -19.04 7.70 7.42
C SER A 94 -19.45 7.88 8.87
N SER A 95 -18.98 6.96 9.71
CA SER A 95 -19.17 7.01 11.17
C SER A 95 -18.27 8.04 11.84
N HIS A 96 -17.29 8.58 11.10
CA HIS A 96 -16.34 9.57 11.59
C HIS A 96 -16.34 10.81 10.70
N ASN A 97 -15.47 11.77 11.04
CA ASN A 97 -15.28 12.93 10.19
C ASN A 97 -14.66 12.51 8.85
N LEU A 98 -15.48 12.50 7.80
CA LEU A 98 -15.14 12.05 6.45
C LEU A 98 -13.85 12.68 5.90
N ASN A 99 -13.61 13.96 6.17
CA ASN A 99 -12.42 14.67 5.70
C ASN A 99 -11.15 14.11 6.35
N TRP A 100 -11.21 13.82 7.65
CA TRP A 100 -10.09 13.22 8.37
C TRP A 100 -9.87 11.76 7.96
N GLU A 101 -10.94 11.00 7.75
CA GLU A 101 -10.84 9.59 7.36
C GLU A 101 -10.14 9.45 6.01
N ILE A 102 -10.63 10.17 5.00
CA ILE A 102 -10.03 10.19 3.66
C ILE A 102 -8.60 10.75 3.71
N GLY A 103 -8.38 11.82 4.47
CA GLY A 103 -7.06 12.43 4.63
C GLY A 103 -6.05 11.46 5.21
N ILE A 104 -6.42 10.70 6.25
CA ILE A 104 -5.56 9.71 6.89
C ILE A 104 -5.29 8.51 5.97
N LEU A 105 -6.31 8.02 5.24
CA LEU A 105 -6.14 6.93 4.28
C LEU A 105 -5.18 7.30 3.14
N LEU A 106 -5.39 8.47 2.52
CA LEU A 106 -4.51 8.97 1.46
C LEU A 106 -3.11 9.27 1.98
N PHE A 107 -2.99 9.88 3.16
CA PHE A 107 -1.70 10.11 3.80
C PHE A 107 -0.95 8.80 4.05
N THR A 108 -1.63 7.78 4.56
CA THR A 108 -1.06 6.45 4.79
C THR A 108 -0.58 5.83 3.49
N PHE A 109 -1.44 5.82 2.47
CA PHE A 109 -1.13 5.25 1.16
C PHE A 109 0.08 5.93 0.51
N VAL A 110 0.07 7.26 0.45
CA VAL A 110 1.15 8.04 -0.19
C VAL A 110 2.45 8.00 0.61
N SER A 111 2.41 8.10 1.94
CA SER A 111 3.63 8.08 2.77
C SER A 111 4.36 6.74 2.72
N TYR A 112 3.63 5.62 2.76
CA TYR A 112 4.22 4.28 2.60
C TYR A 112 4.72 4.03 1.18
N ALA A 113 4.01 4.54 0.16
CA ALA A 113 4.47 4.52 -1.21
C ALA A 113 5.77 5.29 -1.40
N LEU A 114 5.88 6.50 -0.84
CA LEU A 114 7.11 7.31 -0.87
C LEU A 114 8.25 6.62 -0.13
N LEU A 115 7.97 5.96 1.00
CA LEU A 115 8.97 5.17 1.71
C LEU A 115 9.48 4.00 0.85
N GLY A 116 8.59 3.27 0.17
CA GLY A 116 8.95 2.21 -0.77
C GLY A 116 9.78 2.75 -1.94
N LEU A 117 9.32 3.83 -2.55
CA LEU A 117 10.02 4.50 -3.66
C LEU A 117 11.41 4.99 -3.25
N SER A 118 11.59 5.49 -2.02
CA SER A 118 12.89 5.93 -1.53
C SER A 118 13.91 4.78 -1.44
N ASP A 119 13.46 3.57 -1.09
CA ASP A 119 14.30 2.37 -1.06
C ASP A 119 14.67 1.92 -2.48
N ASP A 120 13.70 1.91 -3.41
CA ASP A 120 13.93 1.56 -4.81
C ASP A 120 14.85 2.57 -5.52
N TRP A 121 14.66 3.86 -5.25
CA TRP A 121 15.53 4.92 -5.77
C TRP A 121 16.98 4.71 -5.33
N LEU A 122 17.19 4.40 -4.05
CA LEU A 122 18.52 4.11 -3.52
C LEU A 122 19.10 2.82 -4.08
N LYS A 123 18.29 1.82 -4.42
CA LYS A 123 18.76 0.59 -5.07
C LYS A 123 19.24 0.83 -6.50
N ILE A 124 18.62 1.77 -7.22
CA ILE A 124 18.92 2.04 -8.64
C ILE A 124 20.05 3.05 -8.80
N PHE A 125 20.05 4.12 -8.01
CA PHE A 125 21.03 5.21 -8.12
C PHE A 125 22.10 5.19 -7.03
N GLY A 126 21.94 4.35 -6.01
CA GLY A 126 22.88 4.26 -4.90
C GLY A 126 24.22 3.63 -5.29
N LYS A 127 25.29 4.12 -4.67
CA LYS A 127 26.62 3.51 -4.78
C LYS A 127 26.70 2.29 -3.87
N PRO A 128 27.26 1.16 -4.32
CA PRO A 128 27.41 -0.03 -3.49
C PRO A 128 28.35 0.27 -2.31
N LYS A 129 27.85 0.05 -1.09
CA LYS A 129 28.67 0.12 0.13
C LYS A 129 29.00 -1.30 0.59
N LYS A 130 30.27 -1.57 0.89
CA LYS A 130 30.69 -2.83 1.54
C LYS A 130 30.12 -2.84 2.97
N GLY A 131 29.37 -3.88 3.32
CA GLY A 131 28.94 -4.18 4.69
C GLY A 131 29.48 -5.53 5.17
N THR A 132 29.15 -5.90 6.41
CA THR A 132 29.67 -7.07 7.14
C THR A 132 29.34 -8.43 6.50
N LEU A 133 28.45 -8.47 5.51
CA LEU A 133 27.95 -9.68 4.84
C LEU A 133 27.86 -9.56 3.30
N GLY A 134 28.36 -8.47 2.69
CA GLY A 134 28.23 -8.23 1.25
C GLY A 134 28.12 -6.74 0.89
N MET A 135 27.97 -6.44 -0.40
CA MET A 135 27.62 -5.08 -0.85
C MET A 135 26.12 -4.84 -0.65
N TRP A 136 25.75 -3.74 0.01
CA TRP A 136 24.35 -3.35 0.16
C TRP A 136 24.08 -2.09 -0.67
N VAL A 137 22.97 -2.10 -1.42
CA VAL A 137 22.44 -0.96 -2.18
C VAL A 137 20.98 -0.81 -1.76
N GLY A 138 20.56 0.38 -1.32
CA GLY A 138 19.21 0.62 -0.76
C GLY A 138 19.21 1.22 0.65
N LEU A 139 18.01 1.41 1.21
CA LEU A 139 17.84 1.93 2.57
C LEU A 139 18.21 0.83 3.57
N GLY A 140 19.06 1.13 4.55
CA GLY A 140 19.46 0.12 5.55
C GLY A 140 18.22 -0.47 6.24
N ARG A 141 18.13 -1.81 6.35
CA ARG A 141 16.94 -2.50 6.87
C ARG A 141 16.43 -1.92 8.19
N LYS A 142 17.35 -1.56 9.11
CA LYS A 142 17.03 -0.91 10.39
C LYS A 142 16.43 0.50 10.23
N VAL A 143 16.96 1.28 9.29
CA VAL A 143 16.46 2.65 8.99
C VAL A 143 15.07 2.57 8.38
N LYS A 144 14.87 1.71 7.38
CA LYS A 144 13.56 1.48 6.75
C LYS A 144 12.52 1.07 7.79
N PHE A 145 12.87 0.11 8.64
CA PHE A 145 11.98 -0.35 9.72
C PHE A 145 11.68 0.76 10.75
N GLY A 146 12.68 1.56 11.12
CA GLY A 146 12.48 2.73 11.98
C GLY A 146 11.54 3.78 11.38
N MET A 147 11.68 4.06 10.08
CA MET A 147 10.78 4.97 9.35
C MET A 147 9.36 4.42 9.23
N GLN A 148 9.18 3.11 9.01
CA GLN A 148 7.86 2.47 9.04
C GLN A 148 7.19 2.67 10.40
N TRP A 149 7.91 2.42 11.50
CA TRP A 149 7.38 2.63 12.85
C TRP A 149 7.03 4.09 13.12
N LEU A 150 7.90 5.02 12.73
CA LEU A 150 7.64 6.45 12.88
C LEU A 150 6.36 6.86 12.14
N LEU A 151 6.22 6.46 10.88
CA LEU A 151 5.01 6.74 10.08
C LEU A 151 3.79 6.06 10.69
N ALA A 152 3.90 4.79 11.10
CA ALA A 152 2.78 4.04 11.67
C ALA A 152 2.28 4.64 12.99
N ILE A 153 3.19 5.08 13.88
CA ILE A 153 2.82 5.76 15.12
C ILE A 153 2.14 7.10 14.81
N LEU A 154 2.65 7.87 13.84
CA LEU A 154 2.02 9.11 13.42
C LEU A 154 0.60 8.86 12.88
N ILE A 155 0.43 7.87 12.00
CA ILE A 155 -0.89 7.51 11.45
C ILE A 155 -1.84 7.05 12.56
N ALA A 156 -1.37 6.18 13.46
CA ALA A 156 -2.17 5.71 14.59
C ALA A 156 -2.58 6.84 15.54
N LEU A 157 -1.70 7.83 15.75
CA LEU A 157 -2.02 9.06 16.49
C LEU A 157 -3.09 9.89 15.78
N LEU A 158 -3.03 10.02 14.45
CA LEU A 158 -4.05 10.72 13.68
C LEU A 158 -5.41 10.02 13.79
N ILE A 159 -5.44 8.69 13.66
CA ILE A 159 -6.65 7.88 13.84
C ILE A 159 -7.23 8.10 15.23
N TYR A 160 -6.41 7.96 16.28
CA TYR A 160 -6.87 8.12 17.66
C TYR A 160 -7.40 9.53 17.95
N LYS A 161 -6.69 10.58 17.51
CA LYS A 161 -7.08 11.97 17.83
C LYS A 161 -8.20 12.52 16.97
N PHE A 162 -8.19 12.25 15.67
CA PHE A 162 -9.11 12.89 14.72
C PHE A 162 -10.33 12.03 14.37
N LEU A 163 -10.21 10.70 14.46
CA LEU A 163 -11.33 9.78 14.28
C LEU A 163 -11.90 9.30 15.63
N GLY A 164 -11.17 9.48 16.74
CA GLY A 164 -11.63 9.08 18.07
C GLY A 164 -11.63 7.55 18.29
N VAL A 165 -11.00 6.80 17.39
CA VAL A 165 -10.99 5.33 17.46
C VAL A 165 -10.04 4.88 18.58
N SER A 166 -10.60 4.14 19.53
CA SER A 166 -9.88 3.63 20.70
C SER A 166 -10.30 2.21 21.11
N ILE A 167 -11.18 1.58 20.32
CA ILE A 167 -11.76 0.27 20.61
C ILE A 167 -11.29 -0.78 19.59
N ILE A 168 -11.33 -2.04 20.02
CA ILE A 168 -11.23 -3.22 19.15
C ILE A 168 -12.50 -4.03 19.34
N HIS A 169 -13.18 -4.32 18.24
CA HIS A 169 -14.28 -5.26 18.21
C HIS A 169 -13.78 -6.63 17.76
N ILE A 170 -14.12 -7.69 18.51
CA ILE A 170 -13.82 -9.09 18.18
C ILE A 170 -15.15 -9.76 17.76
N PRO A 171 -15.45 -9.86 16.44
CA PRO A 171 -16.79 -10.24 15.98
C PRO A 171 -17.21 -11.66 16.40
N ILE A 172 -16.26 -12.60 16.48
CA ILE A 172 -16.57 -14.00 16.82
C ILE A 172 -17.07 -14.13 18.26
N LEU A 173 -16.57 -13.28 19.16
CA LEU A 173 -16.91 -13.30 20.57
C LEU A 173 -17.93 -12.21 20.94
N ASP A 174 -18.26 -11.33 20.00
CA ASP A 174 -19.07 -10.12 20.22
C ASP A 174 -18.54 -9.27 21.39
N VAL A 175 -17.21 -9.20 21.52
CA VAL A 175 -16.53 -8.47 22.60
C VAL A 175 -15.93 -7.19 22.05
N VAL A 176 -16.27 -6.07 22.68
CA VAL A 176 -15.66 -4.76 22.43
C VAL A 176 -14.69 -4.44 23.56
N VAL A 177 -13.41 -4.31 23.22
CA VAL A 177 -12.33 -3.96 24.15
C VAL A 177 -11.93 -2.51 23.92
N ASN A 178 -12.09 -1.66 24.93
CA ASN A 178 -11.57 -0.29 24.90
C ASN A 178 -10.10 -0.28 25.32
N LEU A 179 -9.21 0.07 24.39
CA LEU A 179 -7.78 0.19 24.64
C LEU A 179 -7.36 1.60 25.08
N GLY A 180 -8.21 2.61 24.88
CA GLY A 180 -7.85 4.01 25.09
C GLY A 180 -6.56 4.36 24.34
N VAL A 181 -5.58 4.91 25.05
CA VAL A 181 -4.28 5.32 24.50
C VAL A 181 -3.48 4.12 23.95
N PHE A 182 -3.69 2.90 24.47
CA PHE A 182 -3.02 1.70 23.96
C PHE A 182 -3.45 1.31 22.54
N TYR A 183 -4.51 1.93 22.01
CA TYR A 183 -4.88 1.78 20.61
C TYR A 183 -3.76 2.27 19.67
N ILE A 184 -3.01 3.31 20.05
CA ILE A 184 -1.94 3.88 19.22
C ILE A 184 -0.83 2.86 18.92
N PRO A 185 -0.15 2.26 19.93
CA PRO A 185 0.88 1.26 19.67
C PRO A 185 0.31 0.00 18.99
N PHE A 186 -0.94 -0.37 19.29
CA PHE A 186 -1.61 -1.51 18.65
C PHE A 186 -1.83 -1.28 17.14
N ALA A 187 -2.45 -0.16 16.77
CA ALA A 187 -2.69 0.20 15.37
C ALA A 187 -1.37 0.40 14.62
N ALA A 188 -0.37 1.04 15.25
CA ALA A 188 0.95 1.20 14.64
C ALA A 188 1.61 -0.16 14.36
N PHE A 189 1.54 -1.10 15.31
CA PHE A 189 2.01 -2.46 15.12
C PHE A 189 1.32 -3.15 13.93
N LEU A 190 -0.01 -3.06 13.84
CA LEU A 190 -0.76 -3.66 12.73
C LEU A 190 -0.38 -3.08 11.37
N ILE A 191 -0.21 -1.76 11.27
CA ILE A 191 0.21 -1.09 10.03
C ILE A 191 1.60 -1.61 9.61
N VAL A 192 2.57 -1.62 10.53
CA VAL A 192 3.93 -2.11 10.23
C VAL A 192 3.90 -3.60 9.88
N PHE A 193 3.14 -4.41 10.62
CA PHE A 193 3.00 -5.85 10.39
C PHE A 193 2.47 -6.12 8.98
N LEU A 194 1.35 -5.48 8.59
CA LEU A 194 0.74 -5.67 7.28
C LEU A 194 1.64 -5.17 6.14
N ALA A 195 2.30 -4.02 6.30
CA ALA A 195 3.24 -3.52 5.29
C ALA A 195 4.43 -4.47 5.06
N ASN A 196 4.95 -5.10 6.12
CA ASN A 196 6.03 -6.07 6.00
C ASN A 196 5.53 -7.44 5.51
N ALA A 197 4.34 -7.88 5.91
CA ALA A 197 3.72 -9.11 5.43
C ALA A 197 3.48 -9.04 3.91
N PHE A 198 2.94 -7.91 3.42
CA PHE A 198 2.75 -7.69 1.98
C PHE A 198 4.09 -7.74 1.22
N ASN A 199 5.11 -7.02 1.71
CA ASN A 199 6.45 -7.02 1.11
C ASN A 199 7.13 -8.40 1.15
N LEU A 200 6.79 -9.26 2.12
CA LEU A 200 7.28 -10.64 2.16
C LEU A 200 6.60 -11.53 1.11
N THR A 201 5.31 -11.30 0.85
CA THR A 201 4.55 -12.05 -0.17
C THR A 201 4.86 -11.62 -1.61
N ASP A 202 5.47 -10.45 -1.81
CA ASP A 202 5.85 -9.91 -3.13
C ASP A 202 7.13 -10.54 -3.74
N GLY A 203 7.39 -11.81 -3.41
CA GLY A 203 8.56 -12.56 -3.88
C GLY A 203 8.32 -13.39 -5.15
N LEU A 204 7.06 -13.61 -5.52
CA LEU A 204 6.64 -14.40 -6.68
C LEU A 204 5.74 -13.55 -7.59
N ASP A 205 5.86 -13.75 -8.91
CA ASP A 205 5.13 -12.97 -9.90
C ASP A 205 3.61 -13.13 -9.71
N GLY A 206 2.94 -12.04 -9.32
CA GLY A 206 1.48 -11.98 -9.16
C GLY A 206 0.92 -12.47 -7.82
N LEU A 207 1.75 -13.00 -6.90
CA LEU A 207 1.26 -13.53 -5.61
C LEU A 207 0.70 -12.43 -4.71
N SER A 208 1.47 -11.37 -4.48
CA SER A 208 1.10 -10.22 -3.64
C SER A 208 -0.17 -9.52 -4.16
N CYS A 209 -0.23 -9.27 -5.47
CA CYS A 209 -1.38 -8.67 -6.13
C CYS A 209 -2.63 -9.55 -6.01
N GLY A 210 -2.52 -10.86 -6.24
CA GLY A 210 -3.64 -11.79 -6.11
C GLY A 210 -4.21 -11.83 -4.69
N LEU A 211 -3.35 -11.87 -3.68
CA LEU A 211 -3.75 -11.78 -2.27
C LEU A 211 -4.45 -10.43 -2.00
N LEU A 212 -3.88 -9.32 -2.46
CA LEU A 212 -4.45 -7.99 -2.24
C LEU A 212 -5.86 -7.86 -2.81
N VAL A 213 -6.13 -8.43 -3.98
CA VAL A 213 -7.49 -8.44 -4.56
C VAL A 213 -8.49 -9.14 -3.63
N ILE A 214 -8.12 -10.29 -3.06
CA ILE A 214 -8.97 -11.02 -2.10
C ILE A 214 -9.23 -10.18 -0.84
N PHE A 215 -8.20 -9.52 -0.30
CA PHE A 215 -8.33 -8.61 0.85
C PHE A 215 -9.27 -7.43 0.55
N LEU A 216 -9.09 -6.78 -0.59
CA LEU A 216 -9.90 -5.62 -0.99
C LEU A 216 -11.37 -5.99 -1.23
N ILE A 217 -11.64 -7.13 -1.87
CA ILE A 217 -13.00 -7.65 -2.02
C ILE A 217 -13.64 -7.88 -0.64
N SER A 218 -12.90 -8.48 0.29
CA SER A 218 -13.38 -8.70 1.66
C SER A 218 -13.72 -7.38 2.36
N TYR A 219 -12.88 -6.35 2.23
CA TYR A 219 -13.17 -5.03 2.77
C TYR A 219 -14.39 -4.36 2.13
N ILE A 220 -14.61 -4.51 0.82
CA ILE A 220 -15.83 -4.02 0.16
C ILE A 220 -17.08 -4.67 0.78
N PHE A 221 -17.03 -5.98 1.05
CA PHE A 221 -18.15 -6.66 1.71
C PHE A 221 -18.35 -6.17 3.15
N ILE A 222 -17.28 -6.00 3.92
CA ILE A 222 -17.34 -5.53 5.32
C ILE A 222 -17.91 -4.12 5.38
N THR A 223 -17.43 -3.19 4.55
CA THR A 223 -17.93 -1.80 4.54
C THR A 223 -19.36 -1.71 4.03
N ALA A 224 -19.76 -2.54 3.07
CA ALA A 224 -21.13 -2.57 2.58
C ALA A 224 -22.14 -3.19 3.55
N THR A 225 -21.66 -4.04 4.47
CA THR A 225 -22.50 -4.65 5.51
C THR A 225 -22.48 -3.85 6.82
N ALA A 226 -21.74 -2.72 6.86
CA ALA A 226 -21.42 -1.90 8.02
C ALA A 226 -22.35 -2.15 9.23
N LEU A 227 -21.88 -3.07 10.07
CA LEU A 227 -22.07 -3.13 11.51
C LEU A 227 -21.33 -1.95 12.15
N ASP A 228 -21.64 -0.72 11.72
CA ASP A 228 -21.19 0.48 12.40
C ASP A 228 -22.14 0.70 13.59
N THR A 229 -21.97 -0.13 14.62
CA THR A 229 -22.57 0.11 15.93
C THR A 229 -21.74 1.18 16.64
N PRO A 230 -22.33 2.30 17.11
CA PRO A 230 -21.76 3.00 18.25
C PRO A 230 -21.72 2.10 19.50
#